data_AF-A0A6T6SQ49-F1
#
_entry.id   AF-A0A6T6SQ49-F1
#
_cell.length_a   1.000
_cell.length_b   1.000
_cell.length_c   1.000
_cell.angle_alpha   90.00
_cell.angle_beta   90.00
_cell.angle_gamma   90.00
#
_symmetry.space_group_name_H-M   'P 1'
#
loop_
_entity.id
_entity.type
_entity.pdbx_description
1 polymer ?
#
loop_
_entity_poly.entity_id
_entity_poly.type
_entity_poly.pdbx_seq_one_letter_code
_entity_poly.pdbx_strand_id
1 'polypeptide(L)'
;MCYRGDASLLLDVCRETVFFPTVTELRECFLELASDPTIEIVRVKSTMRPCPPGGGWGGLLSAGMPLVGVYLRMSGCEECRELCCEGLVCELLLSLEEIGAESTPRRHAAYVRWRRHVRPLAALLRLWRRAGGGLRGAAGGDRVAPGPPEATTPAMRGSSLLEL
;
A
#
# COMPACT_ATOMS: atom_id res chain seq x y z
N MET A 1 6.10 14.57 -22.35
CA MET A 1 5.91 13.11 -22.46
C MET A 1 6.58 12.41 -21.29
N CYS A 2 5.97 11.36 -20.75
CA CYS A 2 6.62 10.46 -19.79
C CYS A 2 7.85 9.79 -20.45
N TYR A 3 8.84 9.39 -19.65
CA TYR A 3 10.02 8.63 -20.10
C TYR A 3 10.79 9.21 -21.31
N ARG A 4 10.68 10.53 -21.55
CA ARG A 4 11.28 11.21 -22.72
C ARG A 4 10.88 10.61 -24.09
N GLY A 5 9.74 9.93 -24.15
CA GLY A 5 9.26 9.26 -25.37
C GLY A 5 9.81 7.84 -25.58
N ASP A 6 10.67 7.36 -24.67
CA ASP A 6 11.15 5.98 -24.71
C ASP A 6 10.15 5.04 -24.02
N ALA A 7 9.35 4.34 -24.84
CA ALA A 7 8.35 3.40 -24.38
C ALA A 7 8.96 2.11 -23.79
N SER A 8 10.24 1.81 -24.06
CA SER A 8 10.92 0.62 -23.51
C SER A 8 11.09 0.68 -21.99
N LEU A 9 10.98 1.87 -21.40
CA LEU A 9 11.08 2.08 -19.95
C LEU A 9 9.75 1.87 -19.21
N LEU A 10 8.68 1.51 -19.92
CA LEU A 10 7.39 1.16 -19.32
C LEU A 10 7.49 -0.22 -18.67
N LEU A 11 7.14 -0.30 -17.39
CA LEU A 11 7.17 -1.54 -16.61
C LEU A 11 5.76 -2.09 -16.32
N ASP A 12 4.74 -1.36 -16.77
CA ASP A 12 3.32 -1.61 -16.50
C ASP A 12 2.50 -1.53 -17.80
N VAL A 13 3.09 -1.96 -18.93
CA VAL A 13 2.40 -2.07 -20.22
C VAL A 13 1.19 -3.00 -20.08
N CYS A 14 1.40 -4.12 -19.39
CA CYS A 14 0.35 -4.98 -18.87
C CYS A 14 0.37 -4.91 -17.35
N ARG A 15 -0.79 -4.64 -16.74
CA ARG A 15 -0.95 -4.62 -15.29
C ARG A 15 -2.21 -5.37 -14.91
N GLU A 16 -2.05 -6.35 -14.02
CA GLU A 16 -3.17 -7.08 -13.42
C GLU A 16 -3.11 -7.01 -11.90
N THR A 17 -4.27 -7.20 -11.26
CA THR A 17 -4.38 -7.25 -9.80
C THR A 17 -5.07 -8.52 -9.37
N VAL A 18 -4.44 -9.27 -8.48
CA VAL A 18 -5.01 -10.48 -7.86
C VAL A 18 -5.26 -10.19 -6.39
N PHE A 19 -6.48 -10.50 -5.95
CA PHE A 19 -6.92 -10.34 -4.57
C PHE A 19 -6.91 -11.69 -3.86
N PHE A 20 -6.44 -11.67 -2.60
CA PHE A 20 -6.36 -12.86 -1.76
C PHE A 20 -7.15 -12.65 -0.47
N PRO A 21 -7.87 -13.67 0.02
CA PRO A 21 -8.53 -13.62 1.33
C PRO A 21 -7.55 -13.38 2.48
N THR A 22 -6.36 -13.99 2.42
CA THR A 22 -5.37 -13.94 3.49
C THR A 22 -3.97 -13.57 3.01
N VAL A 23 -3.15 -13.03 3.94
CA VAL A 23 -1.72 -12.75 3.70
C VAL A 23 -0.93 -14.04 3.43
N THR A 24 -1.37 -15.16 4.00
CA THR A 24 -0.75 -16.48 3.79
C THR A 24 -0.88 -16.90 2.33
N GLU A 25 -2.08 -16.87 1.77
CA GLU A 25 -2.32 -17.22 0.35
C GLU A 25 -1.58 -16.28 -0.60
N LEU A 26 -1.56 -14.97 -0.30
CA LEU A 26 -0.78 -14.00 -1.06
C LEU A 26 0.71 -14.37 -1.07
N ARG A 27 1.25 -14.76 0.09
CA ARG A 27 2.65 -15.19 0.23
C ARG A 27 2.91 -16.47 -0.55
N GLU A 28 2.01 -17.45 -0.48
CA GLU A 28 2.13 -18.71 -1.20
C GLU A 28 2.16 -18.48 -2.72
N CYS A 29 1.23 -17.69 -3.25
CA CYS A 29 1.24 -17.29 -4.67
C CYS A 29 2.55 -16.59 -5.06
N PHE A 30 3.05 -15.67 -4.22
CA PHE A 30 4.34 -15.02 -4.48
C PHE A 30 5.51 -16.03 -4.54
N LEU A 31 5.52 -17.02 -3.64
CA LEU A 31 6.55 -18.05 -3.63
C LEU A 31 6.45 -18.98 -4.84
N GLU A 32 5.23 -19.34 -5.27
CA GLU A 32 5.02 -20.11 -6.50
C GLU A 32 5.54 -19.35 -7.73
N LEU A 33 5.20 -18.07 -7.87
CA LEU A 33 5.72 -17.22 -8.94
C LEU A 33 7.25 -17.14 -8.93
N ALA A 34 7.86 -17.03 -7.74
CA ALA A 34 9.31 -16.98 -7.60
C ALA A 34 10.00 -18.32 -7.87
N SER A 35 9.26 -19.43 -7.80
CA SER A 35 9.74 -20.78 -8.05
C SER A 35 9.59 -21.21 -9.50
N ASP A 36 8.76 -20.53 -10.27
CA ASP A 36 8.49 -20.85 -11.67
C ASP A 36 9.71 -20.47 -12.55
N PRO A 37 10.37 -21.44 -13.20
CA PRO A 37 11.55 -21.18 -14.02
C PRO A 37 11.25 -20.40 -15.30
N THR A 38 9.98 -20.31 -15.71
CA THR A 38 9.55 -19.52 -16.87
C THR A 38 9.35 -18.05 -16.54
N ILE A 39 9.31 -17.69 -15.25
CA ILE A 39 9.07 -16.33 -14.78
C ILE A 39 10.36 -15.73 -14.22
N GLU A 40 10.76 -14.60 -14.79
CA GLU A 40 11.80 -13.77 -14.21
C GLU A 40 11.19 -12.61 -13.42
N ILE A 41 11.43 -12.58 -12.12
CA ILE A 41 11.07 -11.44 -11.27
C ILE A 41 12.14 -10.36 -11.42
N VAL A 42 11.80 -9.28 -12.13
CA VAL A 42 12.66 -8.13 -12.37
C VAL A 42 12.73 -7.22 -11.14
N ARG A 43 11.60 -7.04 -10.45
CA ARG A 43 11.52 -6.16 -9.28
C ARG A 43 10.36 -6.53 -8.37
N VAL A 44 10.55 -6.35 -7.07
CA VAL A 44 9.45 -6.39 -6.09
C VAL A 44 9.32 -5.05 -5.38
N LYS A 45 8.09 -4.58 -5.21
CA LYS A 45 7.74 -3.37 -4.47
C LYS A 45 6.62 -3.70 -3.49
N SER A 46 6.99 -3.89 -2.22
CA SER A 46 6.01 -4.06 -1.14
C SER A 46 5.69 -2.74 -0.45
N THR A 47 4.40 -2.53 -0.19
CA THR A 47 3.87 -1.48 0.68
C THR A 47 3.03 -2.05 1.82
N MET A 48 3.08 -3.37 2.04
CA MET A 48 2.54 -4.04 3.21
C MET A 48 3.45 -3.77 4.41
N ARG A 49 3.34 -2.58 5.00
CA ARG A 49 3.94 -2.28 6.30
C ARG A 49 2.86 -2.30 7.36
N PRO A 50 3.04 -2.98 8.50
CA PRO A 50 2.16 -2.79 9.64
C PRO A 50 2.15 -1.31 10.05
N CYS A 51 0.98 -0.73 10.31
CA CYS A 51 0.95 0.51 11.07
C CYS A 51 1.28 0.23 12.55
N PRO A 52 1.73 1.24 13.32
CA PRO A 52 1.96 1.14 14.77
C PRO A 52 0.70 0.67 15.54
N PRO A 53 0.85 0.25 16.81
CA PRO A 53 -0.09 -0.67 17.47
C PRO A 53 -1.53 -0.14 17.50
N GLY A 54 -2.46 -0.99 17.05
CA GLY A 54 -3.89 -0.72 16.96
C GLY A 54 -4.43 -0.44 15.55
N GLY A 55 -3.58 -0.39 14.51
CA GLY A 55 -4.00 -0.16 13.12
C GLY A 55 -3.44 -1.18 12.15
N GLY A 56 -4.24 -1.56 11.15
CA GLY A 56 -3.91 -2.55 10.12
C GLY A 56 -2.74 -2.18 9.19
N TRP A 57 -2.74 -2.69 7.96
CA TRP A 57 -1.64 -2.47 7.02
C TRP A 57 -1.61 -1.02 6.48
N GLY A 58 -0.48 -0.34 6.62
CA GLY A 58 -0.27 1.07 6.28
C GLY A 58 0.56 1.30 5.02
N GLY A 59 -0.09 1.35 3.85
CA GLY A 59 0.55 1.62 2.56
C GLY A 59 0.86 3.10 2.31
N LEU A 60 1.61 3.80 3.18
CA LEU A 60 1.81 5.26 3.09
C LEU A 60 2.39 5.75 1.75
N LEU A 61 3.15 4.90 1.05
CA LEU A 61 3.71 5.16 -0.29
C LEU A 61 2.75 4.85 -1.45
N SER A 62 1.60 4.27 -1.13
CA SER A 62 0.55 3.83 -2.05
C SER A 62 -0.81 4.40 -1.62
N ALA A 63 -0.84 5.62 -1.08
CA ALA A 63 -2.07 6.28 -0.61
C ALA A 63 -2.87 5.47 0.43
N GLY A 64 -2.20 4.68 1.26
CA GLY A 64 -2.80 3.83 2.28
C GLY A 64 -2.94 2.37 1.85
N MET A 65 -2.78 2.06 0.55
CA MET A 65 -3.03 0.73 -0.01
C MET A 65 -1.89 -0.25 0.28
N PRO A 66 -2.13 -1.31 1.08
CA PRO A 66 -1.21 -2.42 1.21
C PRO A 66 -1.22 -3.24 -0.08
N LEU A 67 -0.09 -3.30 -0.77
CA LEU A 67 0.06 -4.16 -1.94
C LEU A 67 1.49 -4.62 -2.09
N VAL A 68 1.66 -5.73 -2.80
CA VAL A 68 2.94 -6.23 -3.31
C VAL A 68 2.89 -6.13 -4.83
N GLY A 69 3.62 -5.17 -5.40
CA GLY A 69 3.82 -5.10 -6.84
C GLY A 69 5.00 -5.99 -7.25
N VAL A 70 4.74 -6.97 -8.10
CA VAL A 70 5.71 -7.88 -8.69
C VAL A 70 5.85 -7.52 -10.16
N TYR A 71 7.03 -7.08 -10.55
CA TYR A 71 7.35 -6.80 -11.94
C TYR A 71 8.05 -8.02 -12.50
N LEU A 72 7.40 -8.66 -13.47
CA LEU A 72 7.82 -9.95 -13.99
C LEU A 72 7.94 -9.92 -15.51
N ARG A 73 8.78 -10.81 -16.02
CA ARG A 73 9.02 -11.03 -17.44
C ARG A 73 8.90 -12.52 -17.71
N MET A 74 8.10 -12.88 -18.72
CA MET A 74 7.98 -14.27 -19.13
C MET A 74 9.15 -14.63 -20.04
N SER A 75 9.75 -15.79 -19.79
CA SER A 75 10.85 -16.36 -20.56
C SER A 75 10.38 -17.65 -21.22
N GLY A 76 10.75 -17.84 -22.49
CA GLY A 76 10.40 -19.07 -23.21
C GLY A 76 8.92 -19.20 -23.61
N CYS A 77 8.11 -18.14 -23.47
CA CYS A 77 6.71 -18.15 -23.89
C CYS A 77 6.61 -17.91 -25.41
N GLU A 78 6.16 -18.93 -26.15
CA GLU A 78 6.00 -18.88 -27.61
C GLU A 78 4.94 -17.85 -28.04
N GLU A 79 3.80 -17.82 -27.35
CA GLU A 79 2.75 -16.83 -27.61
C GLU A 79 3.27 -15.39 -27.45
N CYS A 80 4.09 -15.12 -26.43
CA CYS A 80 4.70 -13.81 -26.26
C CYS A 80 5.64 -13.44 -27.41
N ARG A 81 6.33 -14.43 -27.99
CA ARG A 81 7.22 -14.22 -29.13
C ARG A 81 6.43 -13.91 -30.40
N GLU A 82 5.36 -14.64 -30.65
CA GLU A 82 4.47 -14.42 -31.80
C GLU A 82 3.84 -13.01 -31.75
N LEU A 83 3.46 -12.56 -30.55
CA LEU A 83 2.90 -11.23 -30.32
C LEU A 83 3.94 -10.11 -30.20
N CYS A 84 5.24 -10.42 -30.38
CA CYS A 84 6.35 -9.48 -30.19
C CYS A 84 6.36 -8.78 -28.82
N CYS A 85 5.85 -9.45 -27.78
CA CYS A 85 5.86 -8.97 -26.39
C CYS A 85 6.84 -9.76 -25.50
N GLU A 86 7.58 -10.71 -26.07
CA GLU A 86 8.71 -11.35 -25.40
C GLU A 86 9.70 -10.28 -24.93
N GLY A 87 10.08 -10.34 -23.66
CA GLY A 87 10.98 -9.37 -23.05
C GLY A 87 10.31 -8.18 -22.36
N LEU A 88 9.01 -7.95 -22.58
CA LEU A 88 8.27 -6.91 -21.87
C LEU A 88 8.10 -7.25 -20.40
N VAL A 89 8.11 -6.20 -19.56
CA VAL A 89 7.85 -6.32 -18.13
C VAL A 89 6.38 -6.02 -17.86
N CYS A 90 5.72 -6.95 -17.18
CA CYS A 90 4.36 -6.83 -16.69
C CYS A 90 4.38 -6.52 -15.20
N GLU A 91 3.36 -5.81 -14.71
CA GLU A 91 3.16 -5.56 -13.28
C GLU A 91 1.98 -6.39 -12.75
N LEU A 92 2.26 -7.31 -11.84
CA LEU A 92 1.26 -8.03 -11.09
C LEU A 92 1.14 -7.42 -9.69
N LEU A 93 -0.05 -6.92 -9.34
CA LEU A 93 -0.35 -6.40 -8.01
C LEU A 93 -1.02 -7.48 -7.17
N LEU A 94 -0.38 -7.90 -6.09
CA LEU A 94 -0.97 -8.80 -5.10
C LEU A 94 -1.50 -7.97 -3.92
N SER A 95 -2.76 -8.16 -3.57
CA SER A 95 -3.46 -7.41 -2.52
C SER A 95 -4.45 -8.30 -1.78
N LEU A 96 -4.95 -7.85 -0.62
CA LEU A 96 -6.01 -8.56 0.09
C LEU A 96 -7.40 -8.16 -0.45
N GLU A 97 -8.37 -9.07 -0.37
CA GLU A 97 -9.77 -8.82 -0.78
C GLU A 97 -10.42 -7.69 -0.02
N GLU A 98 -10.15 -7.59 1.29
CA GLU A 98 -10.59 -6.48 2.15
C GLU A 98 -10.19 -5.10 1.58
N ILE A 99 -9.07 -5.04 0.86
CA ILE A 99 -8.56 -3.85 0.20
C ILE A 99 -9.18 -3.69 -1.20
N GLY A 100 -9.44 -4.80 -1.90
CA GLY A 100 -10.03 -4.87 -3.24
C GLY A 100 -11.49 -4.45 -3.29
N ALA A 101 -12.28 -4.81 -2.28
CA ALA A 101 -13.70 -4.46 -2.14
C ALA A 101 -13.95 -2.94 -2.16
N GLU A 102 -12.96 -2.13 -1.81
CA GLU A 102 -13.04 -0.66 -1.85
C GLU A 102 -12.73 -0.03 -3.22
N SER A 103 -12.51 -0.83 -4.28
CA SER A 103 -12.15 -0.35 -5.62
C SER A 103 -13.29 0.46 -6.25
N THR A 104 -13.33 1.76 -5.92
CA THR A 104 -14.31 2.73 -6.36
C THR A 104 -13.61 3.94 -7.00
N PRO A 105 -14.29 4.72 -7.86
CA PRO A 105 -13.81 6.02 -8.35
C PRO A 105 -13.30 6.96 -7.25
N ARG A 106 -13.88 6.85 -6.04
CA ARG A 106 -13.46 7.57 -4.83
C ARG A 106 -12.02 7.24 -4.42
N ARG A 107 -11.60 5.99 -4.59
CA ARG A 107 -10.24 5.51 -4.30
C ARG A 107 -9.23 6.06 -5.31
N HIS A 108 -9.58 6.08 -6.59
CA HIS A 108 -8.76 6.72 -7.63
C HIS A 108 -8.60 8.23 -7.35
N ALA A 109 -9.68 8.92 -6.99
CA ALA A 109 -9.64 10.34 -6.62
C ALA A 109 -8.73 10.60 -5.39
N ALA A 110 -8.81 9.74 -4.36
CA ALA A 110 -7.93 9.80 -3.19
C ALA A 110 -6.46 9.59 -3.56
N TYR A 111 -6.16 8.60 -4.43
CA TYR A 111 -4.81 8.38 -4.96
C TYR A 111 -4.29 9.59 -5.74
N VAL A 112 -5.10 10.16 -6.64
CA VAL A 112 -4.72 11.35 -7.44
C VAL A 112 -4.45 12.53 -6.51
N ARG A 113 -5.30 12.77 -5.50
CA ARG A 113 -5.09 13.81 -4.49
C ARG A 113 -3.80 13.57 -3.69
N TRP A 114 -3.55 12.34 -3.24
CA TRP A 114 -2.33 11.97 -2.54
C TRP A 114 -1.08 12.20 -3.41
N ARG A 115 -1.11 11.77 -4.68
CA ARG A 115 0.01 11.93 -5.63
C ARG A 115 0.34 13.40 -5.89
N ARG A 116 -0.69 14.24 -6.05
CA ARG A 116 -0.54 15.67 -6.36
C ARG A 116 -0.07 16.48 -5.16
N HIS A 117 -0.56 16.18 -3.96
CA HIS A 117 -0.38 17.07 -2.81
C HIS A 117 0.38 16.44 -1.64
N VAL A 118 0.14 15.16 -1.34
CA VAL A 118 0.66 14.54 -0.11
C VAL A 118 2.04 13.91 -0.32
N ARG A 119 2.28 13.26 -1.46
CA ARG A 119 3.57 12.60 -1.75
C ARG A 119 4.76 13.58 -1.72
N PRO A 120 4.69 14.80 -2.33
CA PRO A 120 5.78 15.77 -2.24
C PRO A 120 6.01 16.26 -0.80
N LEU A 121 4.94 16.56 -0.06
CA LEU A 121 5.01 16.97 1.35
C LEU A 121 5.59 15.87 2.25
N ALA A 122 5.18 14.61 2.07
CA ALA A 122 5.71 13.48 2.82
C ALA A 122 7.19 13.21 2.50
N ALA A 123 7.63 13.47 1.28
CA ALA A 123 9.05 13.41 0.91
C ALA A 123 9.86 14.54 1.58
N LEU A 124 9.33 15.77 1.55
CA LEU A 124 9.92 16.93 2.23
C LEU A 124 10.01 16.72 3.75
N LEU A 125 8.96 16.21 4.39
CA LEU A 125 8.95 15.92 5.83
C LEU A 125 9.95 14.83 6.21
N ARG A 126 10.16 13.81 5.37
CA ARG A 126 11.21 12.79 5.60
C ARG A 126 12.61 13.37 5.47
N LEU A 127 12.84 14.23 4.48
CA LEU A 127 14.11 14.94 4.31
C LEU A 127 14.37 15.87 5.51
N TRP A 128 13.36 16.62 5.95
CA TRP A 128 13.45 17.51 7.10
C TRP A 128 13.74 16.77 8.40
N ARG A 129 13.06 15.64 8.67
CA ARG A 129 13.37 14.77 9.83
C ARG A 129 14.78 14.19 9.77
N ARG A 130 15.24 13.78 8.58
CA ARG A 130 16.63 13.28 8.38
C ARG A 130 17.68 14.37 8.57
N ALA A 131 17.33 15.62 8.26
CA ALA A 131 18.18 16.79 8.49
C ALA A 131 18.18 17.29 9.95
N GLY A 132 17.61 16.53 10.90
CA GLY A 132 17.57 16.93 12.31
C GLY A 132 16.50 17.98 12.64
N GLY A 133 15.54 18.20 11.74
CA GLY A 133 14.39 19.06 11.99
C GLY A 133 13.50 18.50 13.08
N GLY A 134 13.68 19.00 14.30
CA GLY A 134 12.72 18.88 15.39
C GLY A 134 11.94 20.17 15.51
N LEU A 135 10.61 20.09 15.65
CA LEU A 135 9.86 21.20 16.24
C LEU A 135 10.38 21.30 17.68
N ARG A 136 11.29 22.25 17.94
CA ARG A 136 11.53 22.69 19.32
C ARG A 136 10.19 23.23 19.80
N GLY A 137 9.47 22.42 20.57
CA GLY A 137 8.34 22.90 21.33
C GLY A 137 8.80 24.10 22.14
N ALA A 138 8.09 25.22 21.99
CA ALA A 138 8.21 26.34 22.89
C ALA A 138 7.86 25.84 24.30
N ALA A 139 8.88 25.42 25.05
CA ALA A 139 8.79 25.30 26.48
C ALA A 139 8.88 26.71 27.06
N GLY A 140 7.83 27.14 27.78
CA GLY A 140 7.83 28.38 28.54
C GLY A 140 6.48 29.08 28.55
N GLY A 141 5.65 28.74 29.53
CA GLY A 141 4.43 29.50 29.83
C GLY A 141 3.41 28.66 30.58
N ASP A 142 3.54 28.64 31.91
CA ASP A 142 2.55 28.10 32.85
C ASP A 142 1.12 28.51 32.47
N ARG A 143 0.30 27.52 32.11
CA ARG A 143 -1.15 27.58 32.29
C ARG A 143 -1.61 26.23 32.81
N VAL A 144 -1.98 26.22 34.09
CA VAL A 144 -2.71 25.13 34.73
C VAL A 144 -3.97 24.87 33.92
N ALA A 145 -4.06 23.69 33.29
CA ALA A 145 -5.29 23.23 32.66
C ALA A 145 -6.25 22.75 33.76
N PRO A 146 -7.55 23.13 33.72
CA PRO A 146 -8.52 22.58 34.65
C PRO A 146 -8.73 21.09 34.35
N GLY A 147 -8.78 20.28 35.41
CA GLY A 147 -8.94 18.84 35.33
C GLY A 147 -10.27 18.41 34.67
N PRO A 148 -10.32 17.19 34.11
CA PRO A 148 -11.53 16.67 33.48
C PRO A 148 -12.66 16.50 34.52
N PRO A 149 -13.92 16.79 34.17
CA PRO A 149 -15.05 16.53 35.06
C PRO A 149 -15.25 15.02 35.25
N GLU A 150 -15.49 14.62 36.50
CA GLU A 150 -15.85 13.26 36.90
C GLU A 150 -17.05 12.75 36.09
N ALA A 151 -16.84 11.68 35.32
CA ALA A 151 -17.93 10.94 34.69
C ALA A 151 -18.53 9.99 35.73
N THR A 152 -19.66 10.39 36.29
CA THR A 152 -20.58 9.54 37.06
C THR A 152 -20.99 8.31 36.26
N THR A 153 -20.68 7.13 36.80
CA THR A 153 -21.12 5.81 36.35
C THR A 153 -22.65 5.66 36.47
N PRO A 154 -23.38 5.26 35.41
CA PRO A 154 -24.70 4.68 35.55
C PRO A 154 -24.63 3.14 35.54
N ALA A 155 -25.43 2.55 36.40
CA ALA A 155 -25.47 1.15 36.76
C ALA A 155 -25.75 0.17 35.59
N MET A 156 -25.13 -1.01 35.70
CA MET A 156 -25.51 -2.22 35.00
C MET A 156 -27.01 -2.52 35.11
N ARG A 157 -27.66 -2.73 33.97
CA ARG A 157 -28.79 -3.66 33.84
C ARG A 157 -28.50 -4.57 32.65
N GLY A 158 -28.46 -5.87 32.93
CA GLY A 158 -28.12 -6.89 31.97
C GLY A 158 -29.20 -7.12 30.91
N SER A 159 -28.82 -7.83 29.86
CA SER A 159 -29.70 -8.68 29.06
C SER A 159 -28.82 -9.66 28.30
N SER A 160 -29.10 -10.94 28.53
CA SER A 160 -28.72 -12.10 27.73
C SER A 160 -28.93 -11.86 26.23
N LEU A 161 -28.04 -12.40 25.38
CA LEU A 161 -28.38 -13.07 24.12
C LEU A 161 -27.14 -13.78 23.55
N LEU A 162 -27.01 -15.05 23.94
CA LEU A 162 -26.62 -16.11 23.03
C LEU A 162 -27.69 -16.17 21.92
N GLU A 163 -27.29 -15.96 20.67
CA GLU A 163 -27.77 -16.67 19.47
C GLU A 163 -27.16 -15.98 18.24
N LEU A 164 -26.14 -16.62 17.67
CA LEU A 164 -25.92 -16.89 16.24
C LEU A 164 -24.59 -17.63 16.08
#